data_AF-A0A433SRJ2-F1
#
_entry.id   AF-A0A433SRJ2-F1
#
_cell.length_a   1.000
_cell.length_b   1.000
_cell.length_c   1.000
_cell.angle_alpha   90.00
_cell.angle_beta   90.00
_cell.angle_gamma   90.00
#
_symmetry.space_group_name_H-M   'P 1'
#
loop_
_entity.id
_entity.type
_entity.pdbx_description
1 polymer ?
#
loop_
_entity_poly.entity_id
_entity_poly.type
_entity_poly.pdbx_seq_one_letter_code
_entity_poly.pdbx_strand_id
1 'polypeptide(L)'
;MWKAVLSLIVAGLCVVSAQPKPDPRCIEKNCAAGTTCRIVKTCSPPSTSCVLEPQCLANPPKDGHRGVCIIGEPILVQKLDRLRDLTCGPSSPCPMGAYCNTDLMDTYAMCCMSDPVPPVRNWTCPANTYTDDDFCLDTCNNDGDCRHDAKCCEHGCNKECLHPPDICEIKKCPSNSYCQRKDFPRCSAPGECHSEGDCVPCPPVCEIFCQHGNVLDPNGCKSCLCKPPPPPSGGPPPPQYPSVQGGDRNTGSRPGLFWPGSRLYGSQRHWAAFIPPWLWAIMLLQN
;
A
#
# COMPACT_ATOMS: atom_id res chain seq x y z
N MET A 1 26.53 21.81 -49.33
CA MET A 1 27.06 21.59 -47.95
C MET A 1 25.91 21.73 -46.97
N TRP A 2 25.28 20.64 -46.53
CA TRP A 2 24.45 20.63 -45.31
C TRP A 2 24.52 19.21 -44.74
N LYS A 3 25.22 19.08 -43.61
CA LYS A 3 25.29 17.84 -42.83
C LYS A 3 24.16 17.88 -41.81
N ALA A 4 23.21 16.95 -41.89
CA ALA A 4 22.22 16.73 -40.85
C ALA A 4 22.88 15.96 -39.70
N VAL A 5 22.93 16.57 -38.53
CA VAL A 5 23.39 15.95 -37.28
C VAL A 5 22.20 15.25 -36.65
N LEU A 6 22.26 13.92 -36.57
CA LEU A 6 21.28 13.08 -35.89
C LEU A 6 21.67 12.99 -34.40
N SER A 7 21.00 13.76 -33.54
CA SER A 7 21.16 13.62 -32.09
C SER A 7 20.26 12.50 -31.57
N LEU A 8 20.88 11.40 -31.15
CA LEU A 8 20.23 10.32 -30.38
C LEU A 8 19.95 10.80 -28.96
N ILE A 9 18.67 11.03 -28.63
CA ILE A 9 18.24 11.24 -27.25
C ILE A 9 18.01 9.87 -26.63
N VAL A 10 18.95 9.43 -25.79
CA VAL A 10 18.77 8.27 -24.91
C VAL A 10 17.85 8.70 -23.78
N ALA A 11 16.56 8.36 -23.88
CA ALA A 11 15.62 8.52 -22.79
C ALA A 11 15.92 7.46 -21.72
N GLY A 12 16.73 7.83 -20.72
CA GLY A 12 16.93 7.03 -19.52
C GLY A 12 15.63 6.93 -18.74
N LEU A 13 15.16 5.70 -18.53
CA LEU A 13 14.10 5.38 -17.59
C LEU A 13 14.60 5.70 -16.17
N CYS A 14 14.27 6.89 -15.67
CA CYS A 14 14.41 7.21 -14.25
C CYS A 14 13.39 6.38 -13.47
N VAL A 15 13.85 5.32 -12.82
CA VAL A 15 13.11 4.68 -11.73
C VAL A 15 13.07 5.70 -10.59
N VAL A 16 11.95 6.40 -10.44
CA VAL A 16 11.74 7.33 -9.32
C VAL A 16 11.50 6.47 -8.08
N SER A 17 12.59 6.12 -7.38
CA SER A 17 12.50 5.72 -5.98
C SER A 17 11.92 6.89 -5.21
N ALA A 18 10.82 6.68 -4.49
CA ALA A 18 10.23 7.68 -3.60
C ALA A 18 11.22 7.97 -2.46
N GLN A 19 12.10 8.94 -2.66
CA GLN A 19 13.00 9.44 -1.63
C GLN A 19 12.20 10.31 -0.63
N PRO A 20 12.57 10.32 0.66
CA PRO A 20 11.97 11.22 1.65
C PRO A 20 12.05 12.67 1.19
N LYS A 21 11.05 13.48 1.55
CA LYS A 21 11.07 14.92 1.28
C LYS A 21 12.26 15.53 2.03
N PRO A 22 13.14 16.33 1.40
CA PRO A 22 14.27 16.92 2.11
C PRO A 22 13.81 17.87 3.21
N ASP A 23 14.48 17.86 4.36
CA ASP A 23 14.19 18.80 5.46
C ASP A 23 14.50 20.24 5.03
N PRO A 24 13.55 21.18 5.13
CA PRO A 24 13.75 22.58 4.73
C PRO A 24 14.99 23.24 5.34
N ARG A 25 15.31 22.93 6.60
CA ARG A 25 16.49 23.48 7.30
C ARG A 25 17.80 22.98 6.69
N CYS A 26 17.79 21.77 6.15
CA CYS A 26 18.93 21.20 5.45
C CYS A 26 19.10 21.73 4.03
N ILE A 27 17.99 22.09 3.37
CA ILE A 27 18.03 22.78 2.08
C ILE A 27 18.71 24.14 2.24
N GLU A 28 18.33 24.90 3.28
CA GLU A 28 18.90 26.22 3.56
C GLU A 28 20.40 26.16 3.92
N LYS A 29 20.84 25.12 4.64
CA LYS A 29 22.23 24.97 5.10
C LYS A 29 23.24 24.85 3.95
N ASN A 30 22.83 24.36 2.77
CA ASN A 30 23.64 24.20 1.56
C ASN A 30 25.02 23.55 1.79
N CYS A 31 25.02 22.26 2.17
CA CYS A 31 26.23 21.51 2.48
C CYS A 31 27.13 21.26 1.25
N ALA A 32 28.46 21.31 1.44
CA ALA A 32 29.44 21.06 0.40
C ALA A 32 29.37 19.62 -0.17
N ALA A 33 29.82 19.44 -1.40
CA ALA A 33 29.86 18.14 -2.06
C ALA A 33 30.61 17.11 -1.21
N GLY A 34 30.04 15.91 -1.07
CA GLY A 34 30.59 14.82 -0.23
C GLY A 34 30.20 14.90 1.24
N THR A 35 29.46 15.91 1.68
CA THR A 35 28.85 15.96 3.02
C THR A 35 27.33 15.79 2.93
N THR A 36 26.72 15.22 3.96
CA THR A 36 25.27 15.04 4.07
C THR A 36 24.74 15.90 5.20
N CYS A 37 23.69 16.68 4.94
CA CYS A 37 23.02 17.44 6.00
C CYS A 37 22.19 16.51 6.89
N ARG A 38 22.33 16.63 8.20
CA ARG A 38 21.50 15.94 9.20
C ARG A 38 21.11 16.91 10.31
N ILE A 39 19.92 16.72 10.88
CA ILE A 39 19.50 17.44 12.08
C ILE A 39 20.11 16.75 13.31
N VAL A 40 20.83 17.52 14.13
CA VAL A 40 21.50 17.04 15.33
C VAL A 40 20.92 17.77 16.55
N LYS A 41 20.56 17.01 17.59
CA LYS A 41 20.18 17.54 18.89
C LYS A 41 21.44 17.88 19.68
N THR A 42 21.67 19.15 19.92
CA THR A 42 22.76 19.67 20.76
C THR A 42 22.17 20.27 22.03
N CYS A 43 22.67 19.84 23.17
CA CYS A 43 22.29 20.39 24.47
C CYS A 43 23.49 21.13 25.04
N SER A 44 23.32 22.39 25.43
CA SER A 44 24.41 23.21 25.99
C SER A 44 24.36 23.15 27.52
N PRO A 45 25.30 22.46 28.20
CA PRO A 45 25.42 22.56 29.65
C PRO A 45 25.86 23.99 30.02
N PRO A 46 25.32 24.64 31.06
CA PRO A 46 24.49 24.12 32.16
C PRO A 46 22.96 24.30 31.98
N SER A 47 22.48 24.79 30.84
CA SER A 47 21.04 24.93 30.57
C SER A 47 20.43 23.59 30.12
N THR A 48 19.26 23.24 30.64
CA THR A 48 18.46 22.08 30.17
C THR A 48 17.85 22.28 28.77
N SER A 49 18.16 23.39 28.09
CA SER A 49 17.71 23.64 26.73
C SER A 49 18.56 22.85 25.73
N CYS A 50 17.88 22.00 24.96
CA CYS A 50 18.44 21.37 23.79
C CYS A 50 17.88 22.04 22.54
N VAL A 51 18.71 22.24 21.53
CA VAL A 51 18.32 22.80 20.23
C VAL A 51 18.52 21.75 19.14
N LEU A 52 17.73 21.86 18.08
CA LEU A 52 17.82 21.01 16.89
C LEU A 52 18.45 21.82 15.76
N GLU A 53 19.66 21.45 15.34
CA GLU A 53 20.43 22.21 14.37
C GLU A 53 20.83 21.38 13.15
N PRO A 54 20.76 21.95 11.92
CA PRO A 54 21.29 21.31 10.73
C PRO A 54 22.81 21.35 10.70
N GLN A 55 23.44 20.18 10.58
CA GLN A 55 24.88 20.01 10.48
C GLN A 55 25.28 19.24 9.23
N CYS A 56 26.36 19.67 8.57
CA CYS A 56 26.93 18.98 7.42
C CYS A 56 27.94 17.93 7.90
N LEU A 57 27.60 16.65 7.72
CA LEU A 57 28.42 15.54 8.19
C LEU A 57 29.13 14.89 7.00
N ALA A 58 30.46 14.79 7.06
CA ALA A 58 31.26 14.11 6.03
C ALA A 58 31.05 12.58 6.04
N ASN A 59 30.81 12.00 7.22
CA ASN A 59 30.53 10.58 7.40
C ASN A 59 29.35 10.42 8.35
N PRO A 60 28.09 10.51 7.88
CA PRO A 60 26.95 10.22 8.72
C PRO A 60 27.02 8.76 9.23
N PRO A 61 26.43 8.45 10.40
CA PRO A 61 26.43 7.10 10.94
C PRO A 61 25.95 6.09 9.89
N LYS A 62 26.76 5.07 9.59
CA LYS A 62 26.40 4.00 8.64
C LYS A 62 25.21 3.18 9.14
N ASP A 63 25.08 3.08 10.47
CA ASP A 63 24.04 2.30 11.16
C ASP A 63 22.76 3.13 11.43
N GLY A 64 22.68 4.35 10.90
CA GLY A 64 21.47 5.17 11.02
C GLY A 64 20.37 4.64 10.10
N HIS A 65 19.14 4.58 10.61
CA HIS A 65 18.01 4.22 9.76
C HIS A 65 17.80 5.33 8.72
N ARG A 66 17.54 4.93 7.47
CA ARG A 66 17.31 5.85 6.37
C ARG A 66 15.93 5.66 5.77
N GLY A 67 15.30 6.76 5.38
CA GLY A 67 14.01 6.74 4.71
C GLY A 67 12.82 6.36 5.61
N VAL A 68 12.99 6.49 6.92
CA VAL A 68 11.94 6.17 7.90
C VAL A 68 11.03 7.38 8.14
N CYS A 69 11.61 8.58 8.21
CA CYS A 69 10.87 9.82 8.41
C CYS A 69 10.22 10.31 7.12
N ILE A 70 9.06 10.97 7.24
CA ILE A 70 8.39 11.61 6.08
C ILE A 70 9.27 12.74 5.52
N ILE A 71 9.89 13.49 6.43
CA ILE A 71 10.79 14.60 6.12
C ILE A 71 12.19 14.28 6.66
N GLY A 72 13.16 14.42 5.77
CA GLY A 72 14.56 14.22 6.08
C GLY A 72 14.84 12.82 6.60
N GLU A 73 15.71 12.76 7.61
CA GLU A 73 16.17 11.53 8.23
C GLU A 73 16.03 11.65 9.76
N PRO A 74 16.11 10.53 10.51
CA PRO A 74 16.02 10.55 11.97
C PRO A 74 16.99 11.54 12.60
N ILE A 75 16.52 12.23 13.64
CA ILE A 75 17.30 13.21 14.40
C ILE A 75 18.48 12.48 15.05
N LEU A 76 19.67 13.06 14.96
CA LEU A 76 20.87 12.50 15.58
C LEU A 76 21.11 13.11 16.97
N VAL A 77 21.69 12.33 17.88
CA VAL A 77 22.16 12.79 19.19
C VAL A 77 23.56 12.26 19.46
N GLN A 78 24.39 13.07 20.11
CA GLN A 78 25.71 12.66 20.57
C GLN A 78 25.58 11.78 21.82
N LYS A 79 25.99 10.51 21.75
CA LYS A 79 26.09 9.59 22.89
C LYS A 79 27.45 8.90 22.86
N LEU A 80 28.22 8.98 23.95
CA LEU A 80 29.52 8.31 24.10
C LEU A 80 30.46 8.57 22.92
N ASP A 81 30.64 9.85 22.56
CA ASP A 81 31.45 10.30 21.42
C ASP A 81 31.04 9.77 20.03
N ARG A 82 29.82 9.27 19.87
CA ARG A 82 29.26 8.89 18.57
C ARG A 82 27.88 9.50 18.35
N LEU A 83 27.61 9.87 17.11
CA LEU A 83 26.27 10.23 16.66
C LEU A 83 25.44 8.95 16.48
N ARG A 84 24.23 8.95 17.02
CA ARG A 84 23.23 7.89 16.85
C ARG A 84 21.85 8.49 16.66
N ASP A 85 20.93 7.71 16.10
CA ASP A 85 19.52 8.10 16.01
C ASP A 85 18.95 8.35 17.41
N LEU A 86 18.18 9.43 17.54
CA LEU A 86 17.49 9.80 18.76
C LEU A 86 16.25 8.92 18.91
N THR A 87 16.36 7.92 19.78
CA THR A 87 15.25 7.02 20.12
C THR A 87 14.21 7.71 20.98
N CYS A 88 12.94 7.36 20.80
CA CYS A 88 11.82 7.86 21.61
C CYS A 88 11.00 6.73 22.22
N GLY A 89 10.24 7.09 23.25
CA GLY A 89 9.33 6.21 23.97
C GLY A 89 8.62 6.95 25.09
N PRO A 90 7.78 6.27 25.88
CA PRO A 90 6.94 6.90 26.91
C PRO A 90 7.72 7.73 27.95
N SER A 91 8.91 7.27 28.35
CA SER A 91 9.78 8.00 29.29
C SER A 91 10.82 8.89 28.60
N SER A 92 10.78 9.02 27.28
CA SER A 92 11.77 9.75 26.49
C SER A 92 11.09 10.39 25.28
N PRO A 93 10.31 11.47 25.51
CA PRO A 93 9.60 12.16 24.46
C PRO A 93 10.58 12.84 23.50
N CYS A 94 10.12 13.02 22.25
CA CYS A 94 10.87 13.78 21.27
C CYS A 94 10.94 15.27 21.65
N PRO A 95 11.99 15.98 21.20
CA PRO A 95 12.08 17.42 21.38
C PRO A 95 10.95 18.15 20.65
N MET A 96 10.68 19.38 21.05
CA MET A 96 9.64 20.21 20.42
C MET A 96 9.84 20.32 18.90
N GLY A 97 8.74 20.20 18.15
CA GLY A 97 8.75 20.21 16.68
C GLY A 97 9.19 18.87 16.06
N ALA A 98 9.39 17.82 16.85
CA ALA A 98 9.62 16.45 16.41
C ALA A 98 8.53 15.52 16.94
N TYR A 99 8.32 14.39 16.27
CA TYR A 99 7.35 13.37 16.64
C TYR A 99 8.03 12.00 16.74
N CYS A 100 7.40 11.06 17.43
CA CYS A 100 7.95 9.72 17.58
C CYS A 100 7.44 8.78 16.48
N ASN A 101 8.32 8.39 15.56
CA ASN A 101 7.94 7.45 14.50
C ASN A 101 8.06 6.01 14.99
N THR A 102 6.93 5.30 14.95
CA THR A 102 6.77 3.90 15.40
C THR A 102 6.51 2.93 14.24
N ASP A 103 6.52 3.38 12.97
CA ASP A 103 6.21 2.54 11.79
C ASP A 103 7.17 1.36 11.59
N LEU A 104 8.32 1.36 12.27
CA LEU A 104 9.26 0.25 12.23
C LEU A 104 8.77 -0.85 13.17
N MET A 105 8.17 -1.89 12.58
CA MET A 105 7.54 -3.02 13.27
C MET A 105 8.44 -3.84 14.21
N ASP A 106 9.75 -3.57 14.34
CA ASP A 106 10.65 -4.61 14.87
C ASP A 106 11.52 -4.28 16.10
N THR A 107 11.84 -3.04 16.50
CA THR A 107 12.54 -2.88 17.82
C THR A 107 12.68 -1.46 18.40
N TYR A 108 12.70 -0.39 17.60
CA TYR A 108 13.04 0.95 18.12
C TYR A 108 12.24 2.05 17.42
N ALA A 109 11.60 2.90 18.22
CA ALA A 109 10.99 4.14 17.74
C ALA A 109 12.03 5.28 17.74
N MET A 110 11.93 6.17 16.77
CA MET A 110 12.91 7.25 16.56
C MET A 110 12.24 8.60 16.34
N CYS A 111 12.91 9.66 16.77
CA CYS A 111 12.41 11.02 16.58
C CYS A 111 12.62 11.48 15.15
N CYS A 112 11.51 11.80 14.50
CA CYS A 112 11.46 12.42 13.17
C CYS A 112 11.10 13.89 13.30
N MET A 113 11.62 14.70 12.39
CA MET A 113 11.23 16.11 12.33
C MET A 113 9.82 16.24 11.79
N SER A 114 9.01 17.08 12.43
CA SER A 114 7.68 17.41 11.95
C SER A 114 7.73 18.44 10.82
N ASP A 115 6.76 18.42 9.90
CA ASP A 115 6.65 19.46 8.87
C ASP A 115 6.38 20.82 9.54
N PRO A 116 7.24 21.84 9.38
CA PRO A 116 7.00 23.16 9.97
C PRO A 116 5.78 23.86 9.38
N VAL A 117 5.33 23.45 8.18
CA VAL A 117 4.13 23.98 7.54
C VAL A 117 3.09 22.87 7.51
N PRO A 118 2.16 22.83 8.48
CA PRO A 118 1.19 21.74 8.57
C PRO A 118 0.30 21.73 7.32
N PRO A 119 0.35 20.68 6.48
CA PRO A 119 -0.63 20.54 5.42
C PRO A 119 -2.00 20.33 6.08
N VAL A 120 -3.05 20.87 5.48
CA VAL A 120 -4.43 20.68 5.97
C VAL A 120 -5.09 19.62 5.12
N ARG A 121 -5.43 18.47 5.71
CA ARG A 121 -6.23 17.45 5.04
C ARG A 121 -7.73 17.69 5.24
N ASN A 122 -8.49 17.32 4.22
CA ASN A 122 -9.90 17.64 4.00
C ASN A 122 -10.86 16.66 4.70
N TRP A 123 -10.70 16.45 6.00
CA TRP A 123 -11.70 15.79 6.85
C TRP A 123 -11.45 16.16 8.31
N THR A 124 -12.34 15.78 9.22
CA THR A 124 -12.30 16.20 10.63
C THR A 124 -11.99 15.01 11.54
N CYS A 125 -11.08 15.22 12.49
CA CYS A 125 -10.77 14.22 13.51
C CYS A 125 -12.03 13.77 14.27
N PRO A 126 -12.14 12.48 14.62
CA PRO A 126 -13.21 12.01 15.48
C PRO A 126 -13.15 12.70 16.85
N ALA A 127 -14.28 12.75 17.56
CA ALA A 127 -14.28 13.22 18.94
C ALA A 127 -13.42 12.28 19.79
N ASN A 128 -12.51 12.85 20.58
CA ASN A 128 -11.70 12.07 21.50
C ASN A 128 -12.57 11.58 22.66
N THR A 129 -12.86 10.27 22.68
CA THR A 129 -13.68 9.62 23.72
C THR A 129 -12.85 8.79 24.70
N TYR A 130 -11.53 8.76 24.53
CA TYR A 130 -10.63 7.92 25.31
C TYR A 130 -10.12 8.71 26.51
N THR A 131 -10.11 8.05 27.67
CA THR A 131 -9.61 8.61 28.94
C THR A 131 -8.38 7.89 29.43
N ASP A 132 -7.72 7.13 28.56
CA ASP A 132 -6.53 6.36 28.92
C ASP A 132 -5.35 7.33 29.04
N ASP A 133 -4.79 7.41 30.25
CA ASP A 133 -3.63 8.25 30.59
C ASP A 133 -2.31 7.44 30.59
N ASP A 134 -2.39 6.13 30.36
CA ASP A 134 -1.23 5.25 30.41
C ASP A 134 -0.48 5.25 29.06
N PHE A 135 0.80 5.63 29.10
CA PHE A 135 1.75 5.63 27.97
C PHE A 135 1.45 6.64 26.83
N CYS A 136 1.36 7.92 27.17
CA CYS A 136 1.19 9.00 26.19
C CYS A 136 2.48 9.28 25.38
N LEU A 137 2.41 9.03 24.08
CA LEU A 137 3.51 9.32 23.15
C LEU A 137 2.96 9.80 21.81
N ASP A 138 3.23 11.07 21.50
CA ASP A 138 2.83 11.67 20.22
C ASP A 138 3.59 11.05 19.05
N THR A 139 2.86 10.40 18.15
CA THR A 139 3.40 9.82 16.92
C THR A 139 3.25 10.74 15.71
N CYS A 140 2.67 11.91 15.91
CA CYS A 140 2.59 13.00 14.95
C CYS A 140 2.41 14.35 15.68
N ASN A 141 2.73 15.45 15.00
CA ASN A 141 2.36 16.80 15.45
C ASN A 141 1.38 17.49 14.51
N ASN A 142 1.39 17.15 13.22
CA ASN A 142 0.43 17.64 12.24
C ASN A 142 0.21 16.62 11.10
N ASP A 143 -0.77 16.89 10.23
CA ASP A 143 -1.14 15.97 9.15
C ASP A 143 0.01 15.67 8.17
N GLY A 144 1.06 16.50 8.12
CA GLY A 144 2.24 16.31 7.27
C GLY A 144 3.15 15.19 7.76
N ASP A 145 3.04 14.83 9.05
CA ASP A 145 3.77 13.73 9.66
C ASP A 145 3.11 12.38 9.36
N CYS A 146 1.88 12.41 8.86
CA CYS A 146 1.09 11.23 8.54
C CYS A 146 1.28 10.79 7.08
N ARG A 147 1.25 9.47 6.83
CA ARG A 147 1.25 8.95 5.45
C ARG A 147 -0.12 9.14 4.78
N HIS A 148 -0.16 9.07 3.44
CA HIS A 148 -1.39 9.05 2.64
C HIS A 148 -2.34 10.23 2.88
N ASP A 149 -3.58 9.98 3.32
CA ASP A 149 -4.65 10.94 3.64
C ASP A 149 -5.04 10.96 5.14
N ALA A 150 -4.33 10.21 5.98
CA ALA A 150 -4.43 10.23 7.44
C ALA A 150 -4.15 11.61 8.10
N LYS A 151 -4.88 11.98 9.15
CA LYS A 151 -4.69 13.23 9.88
C LYS A 151 -4.06 12.97 11.23
N CYS A 152 -3.33 13.97 11.72
CA CYS A 152 -2.82 13.93 13.08
C CYS A 152 -3.92 14.39 14.03
N CYS A 153 -4.46 13.47 14.82
CA CYS A 153 -5.63 13.69 15.67
C CYS A 153 -5.30 13.36 17.12
N GLU A 154 -5.94 14.08 18.05
CA GLU A 154 -5.94 13.70 19.46
C GLU A 154 -6.77 12.41 19.63
N HIS A 155 -6.13 11.37 20.17
CA HIS A 155 -6.74 10.08 20.41
C HIS A 155 -6.28 9.58 21.78
N GLY A 156 -7.14 9.69 22.79
CA GLY A 156 -6.73 9.54 24.19
C GLY A 156 -5.80 10.66 24.62
N CYS A 157 -4.68 10.30 25.23
CA CYS A 157 -3.71 11.26 25.73
C CYS A 157 -2.58 11.61 24.75
N ASN A 158 -2.53 10.98 23.57
CA ASN A 158 -1.52 11.24 22.54
C ASN A 158 -2.14 11.67 21.21
N LYS A 159 -1.30 12.22 20.33
CA LYS A 159 -1.64 12.46 18.93
C LYS A 159 -1.18 11.30 18.05
N GLU A 160 -2.11 10.80 17.23
CA GLU A 160 -1.88 9.68 16.31
C GLU A 160 -2.41 9.99 14.91
N CYS A 161 -1.79 9.37 13.90
CA CYS A 161 -2.24 9.43 12.51
C CYS A 161 -3.44 8.51 12.26
N LEU A 162 -4.64 9.08 12.29
CA LEU A 162 -5.88 8.37 11.98
C LEU A 162 -6.19 8.48 10.49
N HIS A 163 -6.67 7.40 9.86
CA HIS A 163 -7.16 7.46 8.48
C HIS A 163 -8.57 8.06 8.44
N PRO A 164 -8.99 8.69 7.32
CA PRO A 164 -10.37 9.09 7.17
C PRO A 164 -11.29 7.88 7.37
N PRO A 165 -12.47 8.07 8.00
CA PRO A 165 -13.38 6.97 8.24
C PRO A 165 -13.77 6.31 6.91
N ASP A 166 -13.88 4.99 6.91
CA ASP A 166 -14.36 4.27 5.74
C ASP A 166 -15.81 4.72 5.46
N ILE A 167 -16.06 5.20 4.25
CA ILE A 167 -17.39 5.66 3.84
C ILE A 167 -18.46 4.58 4.05
N CYS A 168 -18.06 3.30 4.03
CA CYS A 168 -18.94 2.16 4.25
C CYS A 168 -19.16 1.78 5.71
N GLU A 169 -18.35 2.30 6.64
CA GLU A 169 -18.63 2.19 8.07
C GLU A 169 -19.71 3.20 8.50
N ILE A 170 -19.73 4.37 7.85
CA ILE A 170 -20.73 5.41 8.13
C ILE A 170 -22.05 5.12 7.40
N LYS A 171 -21.99 4.66 6.15
CA LYS A 171 -23.18 4.50 5.30
C LYS A 171 -23.92 3.20 5.60
N LYS A 172 -25.15 3.33 6.13
CA LYS A 172 -26.09 2.21 6.23
C LYS A 172 -26.81 2.00 4.89
N CYS A 173 -26.58 0.85 4.27
CA CYS A 173 -27.28 0.47 3.06
C CYS A 173 -28.60 -0.27 3.37
N PRO A 174 -29.61 -0.21 2.48
CA PRO A 174 -30.85 -0.98 2.60
C PRO A 174 -30.65 -2.50 2.72
N SER A 175 -31.67 -3.22 3.19
CA SER A 175 -31.68 -4.69 3.20
C SER A 175 -31.37 -5.27 1.82
N ASN A 176 -30.49 -6.27 1.75
CA ASN A 176 -29.95 -6.90 0.52
C ASN A 176 -29.01 -6.03 -0.32
N SER A 177 -28.42 -4.99 0.27
CA SER A 177 -27.36 -4.21 -0.39
C SER A 177 -26.14 -4.02 0.53
N TYR A 178 -24.97 -3.82 -0.08
CA TYR A 178 -23.72 -3.55 0.62
C TYR A 178 -23.07 -2.27 0.09
N CYS A 179 -22.31 -1.60 0.95
CA CYS A 179 -21.54 -0.43 0.54
C CYS A 179 -20.24 -0.87 -0.16
N GLN A 180 -19.92 -0.25 -1.29
CA GLN A 180 -18.72 -0.55 -2.05
C GLN A 180 -17.47 0.10 -1.44
N ARG A 181 -16.48 -0.73 -1.05
CA ARG A 181 -15.14 -0.26 -0.66
C ARG A 181 -14.29 0.09 -1.88
N LYS A 182 -13.31 0.97 -1.67
CA LYS A 182 -12.38 1.49 -2.69
C LYS A 182 -11.54 0.40 -3.40
N ASP A 183 -11.39 -0.77 -2.78
CA ASP A 183 -10.56 -1.86 -3.29
C ASP A 183 -11.27 -2.79 -4.30
N PHE A 184 -12.55 -2.57 -4.59
CA PHE A 184 -13.31 -3.36 -5.56
C PHE A 184 -13.34 -2.69 -6.94
N PRO A 185 -12.66 -3.26 -7.96
CA PRO A 185 -12.35 -2.59 -9.22
C PRO A 185 -13.53 -2.35 -10.18
N ARG A 186 -14.73 -2.86 -9.85
CA ARG A 186 -15.82 -3.00 -10.83
C ARG A 186 -17.12 -2.26 -10.50
N CYS A 187 -17.17 -1.41 -9.48
CA CYS A 187 -18.34 -0.55 -9.31
C CYS A 187 -18.02 0.94 -9.38
N SER A 188 -19.00 1.65 -9.93
CA SER A 188 -19.08 3.09 -10.03
C SER A 188 -18.91 3.70 -8.65
N ALA A 189 -17.95 4.61 -8.52
CA ALA A 189 -17.66 5.46 -7.35
C ALA A 189 -17.70 4.79 -5.96
N PRO A 190 -16.56 4.69 -5.23
CA PRO A 190 -16.54 4.14 -3.87
C PRO A 190 -17.53 4.86 -2.95
N GLY A 191 -18.23 4.08 -2.10
CA GLY A 191 -19.25 4.58 -1.17
C GLY A 191 -20.69 4.55 -1.67
N GLU A 192 -20.97 3.97 -2.85
CA GLU A 192 -22.34 3.67 -3.31
C GLU A 192 -22.88 2.36 -2.72
N CYS A 193 -24.20 2.21 -2.64
CA CYS A 193 -24.84 0.97 -2.19
C CYS A 193 -25.18 0.12 -3.41
N HIS A 194 -24.79 -1.15 -3.39
CA HIS A 194 -25.01 -2.10 -4.48
C HIS A 194 -25.77 -3.32 -3.98
N SER A 195 -26.60 -3.92 -4.82
CA SER A 195 -27.30 -5.14 -4.47
C SER A 195 -26.34 -6.32 -4.46
N GLU A 196 -26.64 -7.34 -3.67
CA GLU A 196 -25.87 -8.58 -3.67
C GLU A 196 -25.77 -9.17 -5.10
N GLY A 197 -24.54 -9.30 -5.62
CA GLY A 197 -24.27 -9.78 -6.98
C GLY A 197 -23.94 -8.71 -8.03
N ASP A 198 -24.13 -7.42 -7.74
CA ASP A 198 -23.82 -6.34 -8.70
C ASP A 198 -22.30 -6.12 -8.84
N CYS A 199 -21.53 -6.26 -7.75
CA CYS A 199 -20.07 -6.14 -7.77
C CYS A 199 -19.37 -7.43 -7.36
N VAL A 200 -19.29 -8.35 -8.31
CA VAL A 200 -18.50 -9.59 -8.15
C VAL A 200 -17.01 -9.28 -8.37
N PRO A 201 -16.11 -9.62 -7.42
CA PRO A 201 -14.67 -9.49 -7.61
C PRO A 201 -14.20 -10.24 -8.85
N CYS A 202 -13.21 -9.71 -9.56
CA CYS A 202 -12.65 -10.42 -10.71
C CYS A 202 -12.01 -11.74 -10.25
N PRO A 203 -12.23 -12.85 -11.00
CA PRO A 203 -11.53 -14.09 -10.72
C PRO A 203 -10.02 -13.92 -10.90
N PRO A 204 -9.19 -14.78 -10.27
CA PRO A 204 -7.75 -14.76 -10.48
C PRO A 204 -7.42 -14.93 -11.96
N VAL A 205 -6.53 -14.08 -12.45
CA VAL A 205 -6.04 -14.11 -13.83
C VAL A 205 -4.84 -15.06 -13.88
N CYS A 206 -4.65 -15.79 -15.00
CA CYS A 206 -3.44 -16.58 -15.21
C CYS A 206 -2.17 -15.74 -15.17
N GLU A 207 -1.05 -16.38 -14.83
CA GLU A 207 0.28 -15.78 -14.74
C GLU A 207 0.92 -15.58 -16.13
N ILE A 208 0.24 -14.87 -17.02
CA ILE A 208 0.77 -14.49 -18.34
C ILE A 208 1.19 -13.02 -18.35
N PHE A 209 2.35 -12.75 -18.95
CA PHE A 209 2.77 -11.38 -19.23
C PHE A 209 2.29 -10.95 -20.61
N CYS A 210 1.34 -10.02 -20.66
CA CYS A 210 0.87 -9.42 -21.90
C CYS A 210 1.47 -8.01 -22.08
N GLN A 211 2.39 -7.87 -23.04
CA GLN A 211 3.10 -6.60 -23.32
C GLN A 211 2.17 -5.43 -23.67
N HIS A 212 1.00 -5.71 -24.25
CA HIS A 212 -0.01 -4.70 -24.61
C HIS A 212 -1.28 -4.76 -23.73
N GLY A 213 -1.20 -5.50 -22.60
CA GLY A 213 -2.30 -5.70 -21.66
C GLY A 213 -3.20 -6.89 -22.02
N ASN A 214 -4.04 -7.29 -21.06
CA ASN A 214 -5.02 -8.37 -21.24
C ASN A 214 -6.29 -7.85 -21.93
N VAL A 215 -6.94 -8.73 -22.69
CA VAL A 215 -8.32 -8.57 -23.14
C VAL A 215 -9.21 -8.60 -21.92
N LEU A 216 -10.18 -7.68 -21.86
CA LEU A 216 -11.17 -7.66 -20.79
C LEU A 216 -12.37 -8.50 -21.21
N ASP A 217 -12.94 -9.24 -20.27
CA ASP A 217 -14.21 -9.92 -20.48
C ASP A 217 -15.39 -8.89 -20.53
N PRO A 218 -16.63 -9.29 -20.83
CA PRO A 218 -17.79 -8.40 -20.81
C PRO A 218 -18.00 -7.71 -19.46
N ASN A 219 -17.36 -8.25 -18.43
CA ASN A 219 -17.41 -7.81 -17.07
C ASN A 219 -16.25 -6.85 -16.70
N GLY A 220 -15.37 -6.50 -17.64
CA GLY A 220 -14.23 -5.62 -17.38
C GLY A 220 -13.06 -6.28 -16.64
N CYS A 221 -13.14 -7.59 -16.37
CA CYS A 221 -12.08 -8.35 -15.73
C CYS A 221 -11.03 -8.79 -16.75
N LYS A 222 -9.76 -8.78 -16.33
CA LYS A 222 -8.65 -9.27 -17.17
C LYS A 222 -8.88 -10.77 -17.44
N SER A 223 -8.96 -11.12 -18.71
CA SER A 223 -8.98 -12.52 -19.16
C SER A 223 -7.55 -13.03 -19.40
N CYS A 224 -7.43 -14.32 -19.69
CA CYS A 224 -6.17 -14.98 -20.05
C CYS A 224 -5.72 -14.76 -21.50
N LEU A 225 -6.16 -13.67 -22.13
CA LEU A 225 -5.86 -13.38 -23.53
C LEU A 225 -5.14 -12.04 -23.63
N CYS A 226 -4.07 -11.96 -24.43
CA CYS A 226 -3.34 -10.72 -24.65
C CYS A 226 -3.96 -9.88 -25.77
N LYS A 227 -3.97 -8.56 -25.60
CA LYS A 227 -4.29 -7.62 -26.68
C LYS A 227 -3.21 -7.68 -27.78
N PRO A 228 -3.61 -7.55 -29.06
CA PRO A 228 -2.65 -7.44 -30.14
C PRO A 228 -1.86 -6.12 -30.03
N PRO A 229 -0.68 -6.02 -30.67
CA PRO A 229 0.05 -4.77 -30.77
C PRO A 229 -0.82 -3.67 -31.40
N PRO A 230 -0.72 -2.41 -30.92
CA PRO A 230 -1.44 -1.31 -31.52
C PRO A 230 -0.99 -1.12 -32.98
N PRO A 231 -1.91 -0.73 -33.90
CA PRO A 231 -1.54 -0.45 -35.27
C PRO A 231 -0.51 0.69 -35.32
N PRO A 232 0.40 0.69 -36.31
CA PRO A 232 1.34 1.80 -36.49
C PRO A 232 0.54 3.10 -36.66
N SER A 233 0.85 4.10 -35.84
CA SER A 233 0.23 5.42 -35.90
C SER A 233 0.49 6.04 -37.28
N GLY A 234 -0.49 5.98 -38.17
CA GLY A 234 -0.42 6.51 -39.53
C GLY A 234 -1.08 5.67 -40.63
N GLY A 235 -1.68 4.51 -40.33
CA GLY A 235 -2.39 3.69 -41.32
C GLY A 235 -3.92 3.89 -41.35
N PRO A 236 -4.58 3.72 -42.51
CA PRO A 236 -6.04 3.75 -42.60
C PRO A 236 -6.69 2.62 -41.77
N PRO A 237 -7.94 2.78 -41.30
CA PRO A 237 -8.58 1.81 -40.42
C PRO A 237 -8.71 0.44 -41.11
N PRO A 238 -8.52 -0.68 -40.37
CA PRO A 238 -8.67 -2.01 -40.93
C PRO A 238 -10.15 -2.28 -41.32
N PRO A 239 -10.40 -3.07 -42.38
CA PRO A 239 -11.75 -3.43 -42.79
C PRO A 239 -12.45 -4.26 -41.71
N GLN A 240 -13.68 -3.88 -41.38
CA GLN A 240 -14.54 -4.62 -40.45
C GLN A 240 -14.96 -5.94 -41.10
N TYR A 241 -14.59 -7.07 -40.50
CA TYR A 241 -15.15 -8.38 -40.85
C TYR A 241 -16.44 -8.62 -40.04
N PRO A 242 -17.52 -9.11 -40.66
CA PRO A 242 -18.78 -9.35 -39.95
C PRO A 242 -18.64 -10.51 -38.96
N SER A 243 -19.12 -10.29 -37.74
CA SER A 243 -19.24 -11.27 -36.67
C SER A 243 -20.14 -12.43 -37.10
N VAL A 244 -19.63 -13.65 -37.04
CA VAL A 244 -20.42 -14.88 -37.25
C VAL A 244 -21.39 -15.04 -36.08
N GLN A 245 -22.70 -14.89 -36.34
CA GLN A 245 -23.75 -15.26 -35.39
C GLN A 245 -23.77 -16.78 -35.23
N GLY A 246 -23.64 -17.26 -33.99
CA GLY A 246 -23.76 -18.67 -33.63
C GLY A 246 -25.16 -19.17 -33.95
N GLY A 247 -25.25 -20.14 -34.85
CA GLY A 247 -26.51 -20.79 -35.21
C GLY A 247 -26.88 -21.91 -34.23
N ASP A 248 -28.11 -21.85 -33.74
CA ASP A 248 -28.78 -22.92 -33.00
C ASP A 248 -28.80 -24.22 -33.81
N ARG A 249 -28.36 -25.34 -33.22
CA ARG A 249 -28.68 -26.68 -33.71
C ARG A 249 -29.19 -27.56 -32.59
N ASN A 250 -30.51 -27.67 -32.57
CA ASN A 250 -31.22 -28.78 -31.97
C ASN A 250 -31.60 -29.77 -33.09
N THR A 251 -31.45 -31.08 -32.82
CA THR A 251 -32.09 -32.28 -33.44
C THR A 251 -31.12 -33.38 -33.92
N GLY A 252 -31.23 -34.54 -33.27
CA GLY A 252 -31.55 -35.81 -33.94
C GLY A 252 -30.42 -36.72 -34.45
N SER A 253 -30.14 -37.77 -33.66
CA SER A 253 -30.09 -39.19 -34.11
C SER A 253 -28.92 -39.72 -34.97
N ARG A 254 -27.92 -40.35 -34.29
CA ARG A 254 -27.32 -41.73 -34.43
C ARG A 254 -27.21 -42.46 -35.81
N PRO A 255 -26.42 -43.57 -35.95
CA PRO A 255 -25.17 -44.03 -35.27
C PRO A 255 -24.12 -44.70 -36.22
N GLY A 256 -22.92 -45.03 -35.71
CA GLY A 256 -22.00 -46.03 -36.33
C GLY A 256 -20.51 -45.84 -35.97
N LEU A 257 -19.95 -46.58 -34.99
CA LEU A 257 -18.97 -47.72 -35.15
C LEU A 257 -17.58 -47.26 -35.69
N PHE A 258 -16.38 -47.59 -35.18
CA PHE A 258 -15.87 -48.52 -34.18
C PHE A 258 -14.40 -48.12 -33.82
N TRP A 259 -13.93 -48.59 -32.66
CA TRP A 259 -12.60 -48.45 -31.97
C TRP A 259 -11.42 -49.16 -32.71
N PRO A 260 -10.11 -49.17 -32.26
CA PRO A 260 -9.60 -49.04 -30.88
C PRO A 260 -8.17 -48.45 -30.59
N GLY A 261 -7.91 -48.20 -29.29
CA GLY A 261 -6.60 -48.28 -28.60
C GLY A 261 -5.93 -46.93 -28.28
N SER A 262 -5.40 -46.63 -27.08
CA SER A 262 -5.08 -47.39 -25.86
C SER A 262 -4.80 -46.43 -24.68
N ARG A 263 -5.16 -46.84 -23.44
CA ARG A 263 -4.45 -46.73 -22.12
C ARG A 263 -3.76 -45.40 -21.72
N LEU A 264 -3.75 -44.88 -20.48
CA LEU A 264 -4.08 -45.31 -19.11
C LEU A 264 -3.90 -44.08 -18.16
N TYR A 265 -4.29 -44.24 -16.88
CA TYR A 265 -4.20 -43.32 -15.71
C TYR A 265 -5.33 -42.26 -15.61
N GLY A 266 -6.31 -42.38 -14.69
CA GLY A 266 -6.23 -42.43 -13.21
C GLY A 266 -6.58 -41.02 -12.69
N SER A 267 -7.48 -40.71 -11.75
CA SER A 267 -8.08 -41.39 -10.60
C SER A 267 -9.27 -40.52 -10.13
N GLN A 268 -10.47 -41.07 -9.97
CA GLN A 268 -11.56 -40.48 -9.17
C GLN A 268 -11.55 -41.16 -7.79
N ARG A 269 -11.54 -40.37 -6.70
CA ARG A 269 -11.93 -40.85 -5.38
C ARG A 269 -13.09 -40.00 -4.84
N HIS A 270 -14.15 -40.73 -4.53
CA HIS A 270 -15.35 -40.27 -3.85
C HIS A 270 -15.06 -39.91 -2.40
N TRP A 271 -15.86 -38.97 -1.91
CA TRP A 271 -15.95 -38.54 -0.52
C TRP A 271 -16.54 -39.67 0.34
N ALA A 272 -15.74 -40.19 1.28
CA ALA A 272 -16.24 -41.02 2.36
C ALA A 272 -15.98 -40.27 3.68
N ALA A 273 -17.08 -40.01 4.40
CA ALA A 273 -17.11 -39.36 5.69
C ALA A 273 -16.38 -40.21 6.75
N PHE A 274 -15.48 -39.57 7.50
CA PHE A 274 -14.85 -40.14 8.69
C PHE A 274 -15.71 -39.80 9.92
N ILE A 275 -16.38 -40.81 10.48
CA ILE A 275 -16.94 -40.78 11.83
C ILE A 275 -15.93 -41.48 12.75
N PRO A 276 -15.46 -40.85 13.84
CA PRO A 276 -14.44 -41.44 14.72
C PRO A 276 -14.99 -42.56 15.63
N PRO A 277 -14.13 -43.52 16.06
CA PRO A 277 -14.55 -44.85 16.55
C PRO A 277 -15.07 -44.92 17.99
N TRP A 278 -15.24 -43.80 18.70
CA TRP A 278 -15.62 -43.78 20.12
C TRP A 278 -17.14 -43.66 20.35
N LEU A 279 -17.93 -43.47 19.29
CA LEU A 279 -19.40 -43.29 19.36
C LEU A 279 -20.22 -44.61 19.39
N TRP A 280 -19.59 -45.79 19.36
CA TRP A 280 -20.29 -47.09 19.33
C TRP A 280 -20.39 -47.82 20.68
N ALA A 281 -19.94 -47.21 21.79
CA ALA A 281 -19.85 -47.91 23.08
C ALA A 281 -20.97 -47.65 24.10
N ILE A 282 -22.07 -46.95 23.75
CA ILE A 282 -23.11 -46.54 24.74
C ILE A 282 -24.52 -47.14 24.48
N MET A 283 -24.69 -48.15 23.63
CA MET A 283 -26.04 -48.73 23.40
C MET A 283 -26.11 -50.26 23.48
N LEU A 284 -25.51 -50.90 24.48
CA LEU A 284 -25.83 -52.31 24.82
C LEU A 284 -25.70 -52.64 26.32
N LEU A 285 -26.25 -51.82 27.22
CA LEU A 285 -26.49 -52.21 28.62
C LEU A 285 -27.81 -51.60 29.15
N GLN A 286 -28.93 -52.09 28.61
CA GLN A 286 -30.20 -52.16 29.34
C GLN A 286 -30.80 -53.55 29.10
N ASN A 287 -30.35 -54.49 29.93
CA ASN A 287 -31.22 -55.45 30.60
C ASN A 287 -30.64 -55.69 31.99
#